data_AF-A0A9P8AK35-F1
#
_entry.id   AF-A0A9P8AK35-F1
#
_cell.length_a   1.000
_cell.length_b   1.000
_cell.length_c   1.000
_cell.angle_alpha   90.00
_cell.angle_beta   90.00
_cell.angle_gamma   90.00
#
_symmetry.space_group_name_H-M   'P 1'
#
loop_
_entity.id
_entity.type
_entity.pdbx_description
1 polymer ?
#
loop_
_entity_poly.entity_id
_entity_poly.type
_entity_poly.pdbx_seq_one_letter_code
_entity_poly.pdbx_strand_id
1 'polypeptide(L)'
;MSQSLKPYLTAVRASLTAAICLEDFSSQLVERHNIPEIEVDNGHNPELILNPMVIARNENEKILIEASVNSVRISIKIKQADEIEQILVHKFTRFLEARAENFFILRRVPLKGYDISFLVTNFHTEEMLKSKLVDFIIEFMEDVDKEISEMKLFLNARARVIAEAYLIPFD
;
A
#
# COMPACT_ATOMS: atom_id res chain seq x y z
N MET A 1 -23.06 7.25 -0.92
CA MET A 1 -21.70 7.81 -1.12
C MET A 1 -20.76 6.85 -1.89
N SER A 2 -21.22 6.16 -2.94
CA SER A 2 -20.34 5.33 -3.80
C SER A 2 -19.68 6.10 -4.96
N GLN A 3 -19.99 7.40 -5.13
CA GLN A 3 -19.56 8.19 -6.28
C GLN A 3 -18.10 8.70 -6.22
N SER A 4 -17.43 8.68 -5.06
CA SER A 4 -16.07 9.25 -4.92
C SER A 4 -14.93 8.24 -5.08
N LEU A 5 -15.19 6.93 -4.94
CA LEU A 5 -14.14 5.90 -5.02
C LEU A 5 -13.57 5.80 -6.44
N LYS A 6 -14.44 5.74 -7.45
CA LYS A 6 -14.00 5.63 -8.85
C LYS A 6 -13.15 6.83 -9.31
N PRO A 7 -13.53 8.10 -9.05
CA PRO A 7 -12.66 9.24 -9.33
C PRO A 7 -11.31 9.18 -8.59
N TYR A 8 -11.32 8.78 -7.31
CA TYR A 8 -10.09 8.62 -6.52
C TYR A 8 -9.15 7.60 -7.15
N LEU A 9 -9.61 6.38 -7.43
CA LEU A 9 -8.80 5.33 -8.05
C LEU A 9 -8.35 5.68 -9.47
N THR A 10 -9.16 6.44 -10.22
CA THR A 10 -8.77 6.94 -11.54
C THR A 10 -7.61 7.93 -11.44
N ALA A 11 -7.65 8.84 -10.45
CA ALA A 11 -6.56 9.77 -10.20
C ALA A 11 -5.29 9.03 -9.75
N VAL A 12 -5.42 8.07 -8.82
CA VAL A 12 -4.30 7.23 -8.38
C VAL A 12 -3.68 6.46 -9.56
N ARG A 13 -4.51 5.84 -10.39
CA ARG A 13 -4.06 5.09 -11.58
C ARG A 13 -3.27 5.99 -12.54
N ALA A 14 -3.78 7.18 -12.84
CA ALA A 14 -3.11 8.12 -13.73
C ALA A 14 -1.76 8.56 -13.13
N SER A 15 -1.72 8.87 -11.83
CA SER A 15 -0.50 9.27 -11.14
C SER A 15 0.54 8.16 -11.04
N LEU A 16 0.12 6.92 -10.73
CA LEU A 16 1.03 5.76 -10.75
C LEU A 16 1.57 5.48 -12.16
N THR A 17 0.73 5.62 -13.18
CA THR A 17 1.17 5.48 -14.58
C THR A 17 2.22 6.52 -14.96
N ALA A 18 2.11 7.75 -14.45
CA ALA A 18 3.11 8.79 -14.66
C ALA A 18 4.37 8.57 -13.81
N ALA A 19 4.23 8.13 -12.56
CA ALA A 19 5.32 7.93 -11.62
C ALA A 19 6.19 6.71 -11.94
N ILE A 20 5.60 5.62 -12.42
CA ILE A 20 6.32 4.39 -12.80
C ILE A 20 6.87 4.55 -14.22
N CYS A 21 7.86 5.44 -14.34
CA CYS A 21 8.67 5.67 -15.54
C CYS A 21 10.13 5.58 -15.09
N LEU A 22 10.54 4.36 -14.74
CA LEU A 22 11.82 4.09 -14.08
C LEU A 22 12.88 3.70 -15.10
N GLU A 23 14.12 4.10 -14.83
CA GLU A 23 15.30 3.74 -15.60
C GLU A 23 16.34 3.11 -14.69
N ASP A 24 17.20 2.25 -15.25
CA ASP A 24 18.33 1.71 -14.52
C ASP A 24 19.33 2.83 -14.21
N PHE A 25 19.67 3.01 -12.93
CA PHE A 25 20.50 4.10 -12.45
C PHE A 25 21.52 3.63 -11.42
N SER A 26 22.81 3.81 -11.73
CA SER A 26 23.90 3.47 -10.81
C SER A 26 24.02 4.50 -9.69
N SER A 27 24.28 4.05 -8.47
CA SER A 27 24.42 4.93 -7.30
C SER A 27 25.58 5.92 -7.49
N GLN A 28 25.34 7.19 -7.17
CA GLN A 28 26.37 8.23 -7.18
C GLN A 28 27.21 8.24 -5.91
N LEU A 29 26.75 7.58 -4.83
CA LEU A 29 27.41 7.61 -3.52
C LEU A 29 28.35 6.43 -3.30
N VAL A 30 27.95 5.26 -3.77
CA VAL A 30 28.68 4.01 -3.55
C VAL A 30 29.02 3.39 -4.90
N GLU A 31 30.32 3.24 -5.15
CA GLU A 31 30.80 2.65 -6.40
C GLU A 31 30.22 1.24 -6.60
N ARG A 32 29.77 0.93 -7.82
CA ARG A 32 29.24 -0.38 -8.23
C ARG A 32 27.99 -0.83 -7.50
N HIS A 33 27.28 0.08 -6.84
CA HIS A 33 25.99 -0.22 -6.23
C HIS A 33 24.84 0.33 -7.08
N ASN A 34 23.72 -0.38 -7.04
CA ASN A 34 22.44 0.07 -7.57
C ASN A 34 21.41 -0.10 -6.46
N ILE A 35 20.93 1.02 -5.95
CA ILE A 35 20.08 1.09 -4.76
C ILE A 35 18.86 1.94 -5.16
N PRO A 36 17.65 1.60 -4.70
CA PRO A 36 16.48 2.46 -4.88
C PRO A 36 16.74 3.85 -4.29
N GLU A 37 16.89 4.87 -5.15
CA GLU A 37 17.26 6.22 -4.72
C GLU A 37 16.20 6.83 -3.78
N ILE A 38 14.94 6.40 -3.87
CA ILE A 38 13.86 6.86 -2.99
C ILE A 38 13.99 6.39 -1.52
N GLU A 39 14.82 5.37 -1.27
CA GLU A 39 15.12 4.85 0.07
C GLU A 39 16.43 5.38 0.64
N VAL A 40 17.24 6.05 -0.17
CA VAL A 40 18.48 6.70 0.27
C VAL A 40 18.12 8.04 0.90
N ASP A 41 18.85 8.45 1.94
CA ASP A 41 18.61 9.74 2.60
C ASP A 41 18.69 10.90 1.59
N ASN A 42 17.57 11.63 1.46
CA ASN A 42 17.33 12.73 0.52
C ASN A 42 18.37 13.88 0.56
N GLY A 43 19.24 13.91 1.58
CA GLY A 43 20.29 14.91 1.71
C GLY A 43 21.43 14.76 0.70
N HIS A 44 21.54 13.60 0.04
CA HIS A 44 22.68 13.30 -0.83
C HIS A 44 22.42 13.63 -2.31
N ASN A 45 21.29 13.16 -2.87
CA ASN A 45 20.97 13.28 -4.30
C ASN A 45 19.56 13.88 -4.51
N PRO A 46 19.28 15.12 -4.07
CA PRO A 46 17.95 15.71 -4.16
C PRO A 46 17.45 15.84 -5.61
N GLU A 47 18.34 15.92 -6.59
CA GLU A 47 18.03 16.01 -8.01
C GLU A 47 17.44 14.73 -8.61
N LEU A 48 17.62 13.58 -7.93
CA LEU A 48 17.08 12.30 -8.37
C LEU A 48 15.67 12.03 -7.82
N ILE A 49 15.21 12.86 -6.88
CA ILE A 49 13.92 12.72 -6.20
C ILE A 49 12.92 13.69 -6.82
N LEU A 50 11.75 13.16 -7.23
CA LEU A 50 10.65 13.96 -7.75
C LEU A 50 9.78 14.48 -6.61
N ASN A 51 8.96 15.49 -6.91
CA ASN A 51 8.04 16.06 -5.94
C ASN A 51 7.04 15.00 -5.43
N PRO A 52 6.96 14.74 -4.11
CA PRO A 52 5.99 13.82 -3.55
C PRO A 52 4.55 14.24 -3.84
N MET A 53 3.71 13.27 -4.20
CA MET A 53 2.31 13.49 -4.53
C MET A 53 1.41 12.81 -3.51
N VAL A 54 0.47 13.56 -2.93
CA VAL A 54 -0.57 13.01 -2.06
C VAL A 54 -1.91 13.13 -2.76
N ILE A 55 -2.60 11.99 -2.89
CA ILE A 55 -3.98 11.95 -3.40
C ILE A 55 -4.83 11.45 -2.25
N ALA A 56 -5.79 12.26 -1.82
CA ALA A 56 -6.66 11.94 -0.70
C ALA A 56 -8.11 11.87 -1.17
N ARG A 57 -8.82 10.81 -0.78
CA ARG A 57 -10.27 10.73 -0.93
C ARG A 57 -10.98 11.44 0.23
N ASN A 58 -10.41 11.30 1.44
CA ASN A 58 -10.82 11.96 2.67
C ASN A 58 -9.62 12.01 3.64
N GLU A 59 -9.81 12.52 4.86
CA GLU A 59 -8.75 12.65 5.87
C GLU A 59 -8.14 11.31 6.32
N ASN A 60 -8.92 10.22 6.18
CA ASN A 60 -8.56 8.89 6.65
C ASN A 60 -8.11 7.94 5.53
N GLU A 61 -8.29 8.32 4.27
CA GLU A 61 -8.02 7.49 3.09
C GLU A 61 -7.24 8.31 2.07
N LYS A 62 -5.94 8.02 1.97
CA LYS A 62 -5.02 8.73 1.10
C LYS A 62 -3.86 7.84 0.68
N ILE A 63 -3.27 8.17 -0.45
CA ILE A 63 -2.04 7.57 -0.96
C ILE A 63 -0.97 8.66 -1.09
N LEU A 64 0.26 8.30 -0.75
CA LEU A 64 1.46 9.08 -1.00
C LEU A 64 2.31 8.33 -2.02
N ILE A 65 2.70 9.05 -3.08
CA ILE A 65 3.56 8.56 -4.14
C ILE A 65 4.82 9.41 -4.12
N GLU A 66 5.95 8.77 -3.85
CA GLU A 66 7.28 9.36 -3.86
C GLU A 66 8.06 8.66 -4.96
N ALA A 67 8.48 9.41 -5.98
CA ALA A 67 9.16 8.84 -7.15
C ALA A 67 10.60 9.35 -7.23
N SER A 68 11.50 8.49 -7.70
CA SER A 68 12.87 8.82 -8.09
C SER A 68 13.13 8.31 -9.52
N VAL A 69 14.35 8.51 -10.00
CA VAL A 69 14.79 8.02 -11.32
C VAL A 69 14.66 6.49 -11.50
N ASN A 70 14.96 5.70 -10.46
CA ASN A 70 15.03 4.24 -10.55
C ASN A 70 14.05 3.51 -9.62
N SER A 71 13.27 4.24 -8.82
CA SER A 71 12.34 3.62 -7.87
C SER A 71 11.15 4.52 -7.53
N VAL A 72 10.03 3.90 -7.15
CA VAL A 72 8.83 4.58 -6.63
C VAL A 72 8.43 3.93 -5.30
N ARG A 73 8.30 4.74 -4.26
CA ARG A 73 7.66 4.37 -3.00
C ARG A 73 6.21 4.80 -3.00
N ILE A 74 5.32 3.86 -2.68
CA ILE A 74 3.87 4.06 -2.71
C ILE A 74 3.33 3.69 -1.34
N SER A 75 2.83 4.65 -0.58
CA SER A 75 2.35 4.43 0.79
C SER A 75 0.85 4.71 0.88
N ILE A 76 0.09 3.73 1.37
CA ILE A 76 -1.37 3.75 1.39
C ILE A 76 -1.85 3.84 2.83
N LYS A 77 -2.77 4.77 3.08
CA LYS A 77 -3.55 4.86 4.31
C LYS A 77 -4.94 4.29 4.03
N ILE A 78 -5.27 3.20 4.70
CA ILE A 78 -6.51 2.43 4.55
C ILE A 78 -7.56 3.02 5.50
N LYS A 79 -8.81 3.05 5.05
CA LYS A 79 -9.93 3.53 5.85
C LYS A 79 -10.10 2.66 7.10
N GLN A 80 -10.21 3.30 8.26
CA GLN A 80 -10.44 2.66 9.56
C GLN A 80 -11.57 3.41 10.28
N ALA A 81 -12.78 2.83 10.31
CA ALA A 81 -13.96 3.49 10.87
C ALA A 81 -14.11 3.33 12.39
N ASP A 82 -13.58 2.25 12.96
CA ASP A 82 -13.63 1.96 14.40
C ASP A 82 -12.41 1.17 14.88
N GLU A 83 -12.31 0.96 16.19
CA GLU A 83 -11.20 0.25 16.84
C GLU A 83 -11.04 -1.20 16.34
N ILE A 84 -12.13 -1.86 15.96
CA ILE A 84 -12.07 -3.22 15.41
C ILE A 84 -11.39 -3.18 14.04
N GLU A 85 -11.81 -2.27 13.15
CA GLU A 85 -11.16 -2.09 11.84
C GLU A 85 -9.70 -1.68 11.97
N GLN A 86 -9.34 -0.82 12.93
CA GLN A 86 -7.93 -0.48 13.20
C GLN A 86 -7.09 -1.73 13.51
N ILE A 87 -7.61 -2.62 14.36
CA ILE A 87 -6.92 -3.87 14.70
C ILE A 87 -6.87 -4.81 13.50
N LEU A 88 -7.97 -4.95 12.75
CA LEU A 88 -8.04 -5.80 11.57
C LEU A 88 -7.05 -5.36 10.50
N VAL A 89 -7.01 -4.05 10.18
CA VAL A 89 -6.05 -3.46 9.22
C VAL A 89 -4.63 -3.70 9.69
N HIS A 90 -4.30 -3.44 10.95
CA HIS A 90 -2.98 -3.67 11.49
C HIS A 90 -2.55 -5.15 11.43
N LYS A 91 -3.47 -6.10 11.69
CA LYS A 91 -3.16 -7.54 11.58
C LYS A 91 -3.00 -7.98 10.13
N PHE A 92 -3.85 -7.50 9.24
CA PHE A 92 -3.85 -7.81 7.82
C PHE A 92 -2.58 -7.31 7.13
N THR A 93 -2.23 -6.04 7.33
CA THR A 93 -1.00 -5.43 6.77
C THR A 93 0.25 -6.11 7.30
N ARG A 94 0.35 -6.35 8.62
CA ARG A 94 1.47 -7.09 9.22
C ARG A 94 1.60 -8.52 8.68
N PHE A 95 0.49 -9.18 8.36
CA PHE A 95 0.50 -10.51 7.74
C PHE A 95 1.11 -10.46 6.34
N LEU A 96 0.78 -9.43 5.55
CA LEU A 96 1.35 -9.22 4.22
C LEU A 96 2.84 -8.85 4.30
N GLU A 97 3.21 -7.93 5.18
CA GLU A 97 4.60 -7.47 5.39
C GLU A 97 5.55 -8.61 5.76
N ALA A 98 5.08 -9.54 6.60
CA ALA A 98 5.84 -10.74 6.97
C ALA A 98 6.12 -11.67 5.78
N ARG A 99 5.46 -11.48 4.64
CA ARG A 99 5.59 -12.26 3.40
C ARG A 99 6.15 -11.44 2.24
N ALA A 100 6.71 -10.26 2.52
CA ALA A 100 7.31 -9.38 1.52
C ALA A 100 8.39 -10.07 0.65
N GLU A 101 9.03 -11.15 1.12
CA GLU A 101 9.97 -11.92 0.30
C GLU A 101 9.31 -12.63 -0.89
N ASN A 102 8.08 -13.14 -0.71
CA ASN A 102 7.30 -13.73 -1.79
C ASN A 102 6.57 -12.67 -2.61
N PHE A 103 6.42 -11.47 -2.05
CA PHE A 103 5.67 -10.38 -2.61
C PHE A 103 6.60 -9.19 -2.83
N PHE A 104 7.41 -9.33 -3.89
CA PHE A 104 8.65 -8.60 -4.18
C PHE A 104 8.53 -7.07 -4.22
N ILE A 105 7.34 -6.51 -4.48
CA ILE A 105 7.11 -5.05 -4.43
C ILE A 105 6.71 -4.53 -3.05
N LEU A 106 6.49 -5.39 -2.06
CA LEU A 106 6.04 -4.97 -0.73
C LEU A 106 7.21 -4.57 0.15
N ARG A 107 7.06 -3.45 0.85
CA ARG A 107 8.04 -2.97 1.82
C ARG A 107 7.81 -3.68 3.15
N ARG A 108 8.89 -4.14 3.80
CA ARG A 108 8.83 -4.89 5.08
C ARG A 108 8.26 -4.08 6.24
N VAL A 109 8.39 -2.76 6.16
CA VAL A 109 7.90 -1.81 7.16
C VAL A 109 7.23 -0.67 6.38
N PRO A 110 6.02 -0.25 6.76
CA PRO A 110 5.33 0.84 6.09
C PRO A 110 5.97 2.19 6.45
N LEU A 111 5.67 3.21 5.66
CA LEU A 111 6.06 4.58 6.01
C LEU A 111 5.28 5.04 7.25
N LYS A 112 5.94 5.79 8.14
CA LYS A 112 5.30 6.31 9.34
C LYS A 112 4.03 7.12 8.99
N GLY A 113 2.90 6.74 9.59
CA GLY A 113 1.60 7.39 9.35
C GLY A 113 0.80 6.82 8.18
N TYR A 114 1.29 5.74 7.57
CA TYR A 114 0.61 4.92 6.56
C TYR A 114 0.54 3.47 7.03
N ASP A 115 -0.39 2.70 6.48
CA ASP A 115 -0.69 1.35 6.94
C ASP A 115 0.09 0.29 6.16
N ILE A 116 0.39 0.56 4.88
CA ILE A 116 1.17 -0.33 4.02
C ILE A 116 1.96 0.48 3.00
N SER A 117 3.16 0.02 2.65
CA SER A 117 3.98 0.65 1.61
C SER A 117 4.50 -0.37 0.61
N PHE A 118 4.54 0.03 -0.66
CA PHE A 118 5.17 -0.68 -1.75
C PHE A 118 6.44 0.06 -2.20
N LEU A 119 7.40 -0.70 -2.69
CA LEU A 119 8.62 -0.22 -3.33
C LEU A 119 8.75 -0.87 -4.70
N VAL A 120 8.56 -0.09 -5.75
CA VAL A 120 8.75 -0.50 -7.15
C VAL A 120 10.11 0.01 -7.61
N THR A 121 10.90 -0.81 -8.29
CA THR A 121 12.24 -0.46 -8.81
C THR A 121 12.27 -0.69 -10.31
N ASN A 122 13.33 -0.22 -10.99
CA ASN A 122 13.54 -0.48 -12.41
C ASN A 122 13.56 -1.99 -12.73
N PHE A 123 14.17 -2.82 -11.86
CA PHE A 123 14.18 -4.28 -12.01
C PHE A 123 12.77 -4.87 -12.10
N HIS A 124 11.83 -4.37 -11.29
CA HIS A 124 10.44 -4.81 -11.36
C HIS A 124 9.79 -4.45 -12.71
N THR A 125 10.09 -3.27 -13.26
CA THR A 125 9.55 -2.84 -14.56
C THR A 125 10.22 -3.50 -15.76
N GLU A 126 11.41 -4.06 -15.58
CA GLU A 126 12.11 -4.87 -16.59
C GLU A 126 11.52 -6.28 -16.68
N GLU A 127 11.17 -6.89 -15.54
CA GLU A 127 10.61 -8.24 -15.48
C GLU A 127 9.09 -8.27 -15.69
N MET A 128 8.38 -7.23 -15.28
CA MET A 128 6.91 -7.17 -15.30
C MET A 128 6.40 -5.98 -16.08
N LEU A 129 5.24 -6.18 -16.73
CA LEU A 129 4.55 -5.10 -17.41
C LEU A 129 4.12 -4.03 -16.40
N LYS A 130 4.61 -2.80 -16.58
CA LYS A 130 4.19 -1.60 -15.84
C LYS A 130 2.67 -1.49 -15.67
N SER A 131 1.91 -1.74 -16.73
CA SER A 131 0.43 -1.67 -16.68
C SER A 131 -0.15 -2.69 -15.69
N LYS A 132 0.44 -3.87 -15.58
CA LYS A 132 0.04 -4.91 -14.63
C LYS A 132 0.42 -4.57 -13.19
N LEU A 133 1.56 -3.91 -12.96
CA LEU A 133 1.91 -3.38 -11.64
C LEU A 133 0.91 -2.31 -11.20
N VAL A 134 0.54 -1.39 -12.09
CA VAL A 134 -0.49 -0.38 -11.81
C VAL A 134 -1.84 -1.03 -11.54
N ASP A 135 -2.28 -1.97 -12.39
CA ASP A 135 -3.53 -2.71 -12.19
C ASP A 135 -3.55 -3.40 -10.83
N PHE A 136 -2.46 -4.08 -10.48
CA PHE A 136 -2.31 -4.78 -9.21
C PHE A 136 -2.47 -3.84 -8.00
N ILE A 137 -1.83 -2.66 -8.01
CA ILE A 137 -1.94 -1.71 -6.89
C ILE A 137 -3.38 -1.19 -6.77
N ILE A 138 -4.05 -0.92 -7.90
CA ILE A 138 -5.44 -0.46 -7.89
C ILE A 138 -6.39 -1.56 -7.39
N GLU A 139 -6.22 -2.80 -7.85
CA GLU A 139 -6.98 -3.95 -7.40
C GLU A 139 -6.77 -4.19 -5.89
N PHE A 140 -5.54 -4.12 -5.41
CA PHE A 140 -5.22 -4.17 -3.99
C PHE A 140 -5.98 -3.10 -3.20
N MET A 141 -6.00 -1.84 -3.67
CA MET A 141 -6.76 -0.76 -3.02
C MET A 141 -8.28 -1.01 -3.01
N GLU A 142 -8.82 -1.65 -4.05
CA GLU A 142 -10.25 -1.98 -4.13
C GLU A 142 -10.64 -3.14 -3.22
N ASP A 143 -9.78 -4.14 -3.09
CA ASP A 143 -10.10 -5.39 -2.38
C ASP A 143 -9.82 -5.33 -0.90
N VAL A 144 -8.84 -4.55 -0.44
CA VAL A 144 -8.54 -4.39 0.99
C VAL A 144 -9.75 -3.89 1.77
N ASP A 145 -10.48 -2.90 1.24
CA ASP A 145 -11.67 -2.37 1.89
C ASP A 145 -12.78 -3.44 2.03
N LYS A 146 -12.92 -4.30 1.01
CA LYS A 146 -13.90 -5.40 1.01
C LYS A 146 -13.49 -6.47 2.03
N GLU A 147 -12.23 -6.90 1.99
CA GLU A 147 -11.69 -7.94 2.87
C GLU A 147 -11.78 -7.53 4.34
N ILE A 148 -11.47 -6.27 4.68
CA ILE A 148 -11.61 -5.75 6.06
C ILE A 148 -13.07 -5.74 6.50
N SER A 149 -13.98 -5.35 5.61
CA SER A 149 -15.42 -5.36 5.87
C SER A 149 -15.93 -6.79 6.09
N GLU A 150 -15.49 -7.74 5.27
CA GLU A 150 -15.85 -9.16 5.40
C GLU A 150 -15.30 -9.77 6.69
N MET A 151 -14.02 -9.55 7.02
CA MET A 151 -13.41 -10.00 8.28
C MET A 151 -14.21 -9.51 9.50
N LYS A 152 -14.66 -8.25 9.49
CA LYS A 152 -15.47 -7.66 10.55
C LYS A 152 -16.84 -8.35 10.67
N LEU A 153 -17.50 -8.62 9.54
CA LEU A 153 -18.77 -9.35 9.52
C LEU A 153 -18.62 -10.78 10.06
N PHE A 154 -17.56 -11.49 9.66
CA PHE A 154 -17.26 -12.83 10.17
C PHE A 154 -16.99 -12.83 11.67
N LEU A 155 -16.22 -11.85 12.17
CA LEU A 155 -15.94 -11.70 13.60
C LEU A 155 -17.24 -11.52 14.39
N ASN A 156 -18.11 -10.61 13.96
CA ASN A 156 -19.38 -10.35 14.63
C ASN A 156 -20.34 -11.54 14.59
N ALA A 157 -20.44 -12.21 13.43
CA ALA A 157 -21.26 -13.41 13.29
C ALA A 157 -20.78 -14.52 14.24
N ARG A 158 -19.46 -14.73 14.32
CA ARG A 158 -18.87 -15.74 15.20
C ARG A 158 -19.04 -15.40 16.68
N ALA A 159 -18.90 -14.13 17.05
CA ALA A 159 -19.15 -13.67 18.43
C ALA A 159 -20.60 -13.97 18.86
N ARG A 160 -21.58 -13.76 17.97
CA ARG A 160 -22.99 -14.08 18.23
C ARG A 160 -23.19 -15.58 18.48
N VAL A 161 -22.67 -16.44 17.60
CA VAL A 161 -22.77 -17.90 17.75
C VAL A 161 -22.17 -18.37 19.07
N ILE A 162 -21.03 -17.79 19.48
CA ILE A 162 -20.38 -18.13 20.75
C ILE A 162 -21.25 -17.69 21.94
N ALA A 163 -21.83 -16.48 21.89
CA ALA A 163 -22.70 -15.98 22.94
C ALA A 163 -23.97 -16.82 23.10
N GLU A 164 -24.63 -17.18 21.98
CA GLU A 164 -25.79 -18.07 21.99
C GLU A 164 -25.43 -19.43 22.57
N ALA A 165 -24.35 -20.06 22.09
CA ALA A 165 -23.90 -21.36 22.59
C ALA A 165 -23.55 -21.36 24.09
N TYR A 166 -22.98 -20.26 24.59
CA TYR A 166 -22.68 -20.10 26.01
C TYR A 166 -23.94 -19.96 26.88
N LEU A 167 -25.01 -19.36 26.35
CA LEU A 167 -26.25 -19.12 27.09
C LEU A 167 -27.22 -20.32 27.09
N ILE A 168 -27.16 -21.21 26.08
CA ILE A 168 -28.03 -22.41 25.99
C ILE A 168 -28.12 -23.22 27.29
N PRO A 169 -27.04 -23.48 28.05
CA PRO A 169 -27.13 -24.26 29.29
C PRO A 169 -27.83 -23.55 30.46
N PHE A 170 -28.10 -22.24 30.33
CA PHE A 170 -28.75 -21.43 31.35
C PHE A 170 -30.25 -21.22 31.09
N ASP A 171 -30.76 -21.63 29.94
CA ASP A 171 -32.19 -21.73 29.58
C ASP A 171 -32.77 -23.10 29.98
#